data_AF-A0A0D2W627-F1
#
_entry.id   AF-A0A0D2W627-F1
#
_cell.length_a   1.000
_cell.length_b   1.000
_cell.length_c   1.000
_cell.angle_alpha   90.00
_cell.angle_beta   90.00
_cell.angle_gamma   90.00
#
_symmetry.space_group_name_H-M   'P 1'
#
loop_
_entity.id
_entity.type
_entity.pdbx_description
1 polymer ?
#
loop_
_entity_poly.entity_id
_entity_poly.type
_entity_poly.pdbx_seq_one_letter_code
_entity_poly.pdbx_strand_id
1 'polypeptide(L)'
;SILIENLSVTKKEEVSKRKTKSLNAKFHGLKQNMGQIKDDQRCIRDEQRKIRGKLEDVRRQCDEVRLESEAIVKQSAFNRIRQNRIRLVVMFQIVKAREDGDFDKAALLCRFLNSMSDRTNHLFGSGKKKKVS
;
A
#
# COMPACT_ATOMS: atom_id res chain seq x y z
N SER A 1 71.18 25.90 -43.99
CA SER A 1 69.97 25.37 -44.64
C SER A 1 68.70 25.92 -44.00
N ILE A 2 68.31 27.15 -44.36
CA ILE A 2 67.08 27.83 -43.87
C ILE A 2 65.81 27.07 -44.26
N LEU A 3 65.83 26.38 -45.41
CA LEU A 3 64.74 25.53 -45.89
C LEU A 3 64.40 24.37 -44.93
N ILE A 4 65.39 23.78 -44.25
CA ILE A 4 65.18 22.66 -43.34
C ILE A 4 64.52 23.15 -42.05
N GLU A 5 64.94 24.30 -41.55
CA GLU A 5 64.37 24.93 -40.36
C GLU A 5 62.90 25.33 -40.57
N ASN A 6 62.58 25.93 -41.72
CA ASN A 6 61.22 26.27 -42.12
C ASN A 6 60.32 25.03 -42.31
N LEU A 7 60.84 23.93 -42.87
CA LEU A 7 60.12 22.65 -42.94
C LEU A 7 59.85 22.05 -41.55
N SER A 8 60.75 22.26 -40.58
CA SER A 8 60.57 21.76 -39.22
C SER A 8 59.50 22.56 -38.45
N VAL A 9 59.48 23.89 -38.64
CA VAL A 9 58.50 24.80 -38.02
C VAL A 9 57.10 24.53 -38.55
N THR A 10 56.95 24.39 -39.88
CA THR A 10 55.67 24.08 -40.53
C THR A 10 55.11 22.71 -40.11
N LYS A 11 55.95 21.67 -39.97
CA LYS A 11 55.53 20.37 -39.41
C LYS A 11 55.07 20.47 -37.96
N LYS A 12 55.74 21.26 -37.12
CA LYS A 12 55.34 21.49 -35.72
C LYS A 12 53.97 22.18 -35.62
N GLU A 13 53.72 23.18 -36.46
CA GLU A 13 52.42 23.86 -36.52
C GLU A 13 51.29 22.93 -36.97
N GLU A 14 51.51 22.12 -38.01
CA GLU A 14 50.53 21.13 -38.50
C GLU A 14 50.15 20.11 -37.40
N VAL A 15 51.15 19.60 -36.66
CA VAL A 15 50.91 18.68 -35.54
C VAL A 15 50.14 19.37 -34.41
N SER A 16 50.46 20.63 -34.11
CA SER A 16 49.71 21.42 -33.12
C SER A 16 48.25 21.60 -33.53
N LYS A 17 48.00 22.04 -34.78
CA LYS A 17 46.65 22.22 -35.35
C LYS A 17 45.83 20.92 -35.32
N ARG A 18 46.44 19.77 -35.61
CA ARG A 18 45.77 18.45 -35.53
C ARG A 18 45.39 18.09 -34.09
N LYS A 19 46.26 18.35 -33.12
CA LYS A 19 45.96 18.14 -31.70
C LYS A 19 44.81 19.02 -31.23
N THR A 20 44.78 20.30 -31.61
CA THR A 20 43.68 21.22 -31.25
C THR A 20 42.36 20.77 -31.86
N LYS A 21 42.35 20.33 -33.13
CA LYS A 21 41.16 19.77 -33.79
C LYS A 21 40.64 18.52 -33.07
N SER A 22 41.54 17.61 -32.67
CA SER A 22 41.16 16.40 -31.91
C SER A 22 40.56 16.74 -30.55
N LEU A 23 41.15 17.69 -29.82
CA LEU A 23 40.62 18.16 -28.54
C LEU A 23 39.25 18.83 -28.70
N ASN A 24 39.04 19.65 -29.73
CA ASN A 24 37.76 20.27 -30.00
C ASN A 24 36.67 19.25 -30.33
N ALA A 25 36.99 18.20 -31.10
CA ALA A 25 36.06 17.11 -31.38
C ALA A 25 35.66 16.36 -30.09
N LYS A 26 36.63 16.04 -29.23
CA LYS A 26 36.37 15.42 -27.92
C LYS A 26 35.52 16.31 -27.02
N PHE A 27 35.81 17.61 -26.98
CA PHE A 27 35.05 18.58 -26.21
C PHE A 27 33.61 18.70 -26.71
N HIS A 28 33.39 18.70 -28.03
CA HIS A 28 32.06 18.71 -28.62
C HIS A 28 31.26 17.44 -28.25
N GLY A 29 31.89 16.26 -28.34
CA GLY A 29 31.29 15.01 -27.90
C GLY A 29 30.93 15.01 -26.41
N LEU A 30 31.84 15.53 -25.57
CA LEU A 30 31.58 15.67 -24.14
C LEU A 30 30.42 16.61 -23.85
N LYS A 31 30.33 17.74 -24.57
CA LYS A 31 29.24 18.71 -24.43
C LYS A 31 27.89 18.10 -24.83
N GLN A 32 27.86 17.31 -25.90
CA GLN A 32 26.65 16.59 -26.32
C GLN A 32 26.21 15.56 -25.29
N ASN A 33 27.14 14.73 -24.80
CA ASN A 33 26.85 13.73 -23.76
C ASN A 33 26.34 14.40 -22.48
N MET A 34 26.96 15.50 -22.05
CA MET A 34 26.47 16.29 -20.91
C MET A 34 25.07 16.86 -21.15
N GLY A 35 24.73 17.23 -22.39
CA GLY A 35 23.38 17.64 -22.77
C GLY A 35 22.36 16.53 -22.55
N GLN A 36 22.63 15.34 -23.09
CA GLN A 36 21.77 14.16 -22.93
C GLN A 36 21.59 13.77 -21.45
N ILE A 37 22.68 13.73 -20.68
CA ILE A 37 22.61 13.45 -19.23
C ILE A 37 21.72 14.45 -18.51
N LYS A 38 21.75 15.74 -18.88
CA LYS A 38 20.87 16.76 -18.27
C LYS A 38 19.40 16.51 -18.59
N ASP A 39 19.09 16.06 -19.79
CA ASP A 39 17.73 15.72 -20.21
C ASP A 39 17.23 14.46 -19.48
N ASP A 40 18.05 13.42 -19.42
CA ASP A 40 17.73 12.19 -18.68
C ASP A 40 17.49 12.49 -17.19
N GLN A 41 18.36 13.29 -16.58
CA GLN A 41 18.19 13.71 -15.19
C GLN A 41 16.91 14.53 -14.97
N ARG A 42 16.46 15.33 -15.95
CA ARG A 42 15.16 16.01 -15.87
C ARG A 42 14.03 15.00 -15.87
N CYS A 43 14.04 14.06 -16.82
CA CYS A 43 13.03 13.01 -16.91
C CYS A 43 12.92 12.20 -15.62
N ILE A 44 14.07 11.74 -15.09
CA ILE A 44 14.14 10.99 -13.83
C ILE A 44 13.51 11.78 -12.68
N ARG A 45 13.82 13.08 -12.54
CA ARG A 45 13.24 13.90 -11.46
C ARG A 45 11.72 14.02 -11.58
N ASP A 46 11.20 14.15 -12.80
CA ASP A 46 9.77 14.26 -13.03
C ASP A 46 9.04 12.94 -12.77
N GLU A 47 9.62 11.81 -13.18
CA GLU A 47 9.10 10.48 -12.84
C GLU A 47 9.12 10.22 -11.34
N GLN A 48 10.20 10.55 -10.66
CA GLN A 48 10.30 10.45 -9.20
C GLN A 48 9.23 11.30 -8.50
N ARG A 49 8.90 12.49 -9.02
CA ARG A 49 7.81 13.32 -8.49
C ARG A 49 6.46 12.62 -8.65
N LYS A 50 6.19 12.03 -9.81
CA LYS A 50 4.96 11.26 -10.06
C LYS A 50 4.85 10.05 -9.13
N ILE A 51 5.95 9.32 -8.94
CA ILE A 51 6.00 8.15 -8.06
C ILE A 51 5.72 8.55 -6.60
N ARG A 52 6.33 9.65 -6.13
CA ARG A 52 6.07 10.17 -4.78
C ARG A 52 4.58 10.50 -4.56
N GLY A 53 3.95 11.19 -5.51
CA GLY A 53 2.50 11.48 -5.43
C GLY A 53 1.66 10.21 -5.32
N LYS A 54 1.93 9.20 -6.17
CA LYS A 54 1.22 7.91 -6.10
C LYS A 54 1.44 7.20 -4.76
N LEU A 55 2.66 7.25 -4.21
CA LEU A 55 2.97 6.63 -2.93
C LEU A 55 2.24 7.31 -1.77
N GLU A 56 2.11 8.64 -1.81
CA GLU A 56 1.33 9.40 -0.83
C GLU A 56 -0.16 9.04 -0.89
N ASP A 57 -0.73 8.89 -2.09
CA ASP A 57 -2.12 8.43 -2.27
C ASP A 57 -2.34 7.01 -1.70
N VAL A 58 -1.43 6.08 -2.00
CA VAL A 58 -1.47 4.72 -1.43
C VAL A 58 -1.38 4.76 0.08
N ARG A 59 -0.48 5.57 0.64
CA ARG A 59 -0.35 5.72 2.09
C ARG A 59 -1.64 6.24 2.73
N ARG A 60 -2.28 7.24 2.12
CA ARG A 60 -3.59 7.74 2.58
C ARG A 60 -4.65 6.64 2.58
N GLN A 61 -4.74 5.85 1.51
CA GLN A 61 -5.67 4.72 1.41
C GLN A 61 -5.39 3.66 2.48
N CYS A 62 -4.13 3.33 2.75
CA CYS A 62 -3.76 2.41 3.82
C CYS A 62 -4.19 2.93 5.20
N ASP A 63 -4.03 4.22 5.47
CA ASP A 63 -4.47 4.82 6.73
C ASP A 63 -6.00 4.80 6.88
N GLU A 64 -6.74 5.07 5.80
CA GLU A 64 -8.20 4.97 5.78
C GLU A 64 -8.68 3.55 6.07
N VAL A 65 -8.15 2.56 5.36
CA VAL A 65 -8.47 1.13 5.59
C VAL A 65 -8.12 0.70 7.03
N ARG A 66 -7.02 1.20 7.58
CA ARG A 66 -6.64 0.92 8.97
C ARG A 66 -7.66 1.49 9.94
N LEU A 67 -8.09 2.75 9.76
CA LEU A 67 -9.09 3.38 10.61
C LEU A 67 -10.46 2.68 10.50
N GLU A 68 -10.89 2.32 9.30
CA GLU A 68 -12.12 1.55 9.07
C GLU A 68 -12.06 0.18 9.76
N SER A 69 -10.94 -0.53 9.62
CA SER A 69 -10.73 -1.82 10.27
C SER A 69 -10.78 -1.70 11.80
N GLU A 70 -10.12 -0.70 12.37
CA GLU A 70 -10.17 -0.42 13.81
C GLU A 70 -11.62 -0.10 14.26
N ALA A 71 -12.38 0.65 13.48
CA ALA A 71 -13.78 0.96 13.76
C ALA A 71 -14.65 -0.29 13.73
N ILE A 72 -14.49 -1.16 12.72
CA ILE A 72 -15.20 -2.44 12.59
C ILE A 72 -14.88 -3.35 13.78
N VAL A 73 -13.62 -3.45 14.19
CA VAL A 73 -13.21 -4.26 15.35
C VAL A 73 -13.88 -3.72 16.63
N LYS A 74 -13.83 -2.41 16.88
CA LYS A 74 -14.48 -1.80 18.05
C LYS A 74 -16.00 -2.03 18.03
N GLN A 75 -16.65 -1.82 16.89
CA GLN A 75 -18.09 -2.02 16.74
C GLN A 75 -18.49 -3.48 16.93
N SER A 76 -17.72 -4.43 16.38
CA SER A 76 -17.98 -5.86 16.54
C SER A 76 -17.84 -6.30 18.00
N ALA A 77 -16.82 -5.81 18.71
CA ALA A 77 -16.66 -6.06 20.13
C ALA A 77 -17.84 -5.50 20.95
N PHE A 78 -18.26 -4.27 20.68
CA PHE A 78 -19.41 -3.65 21.35
C PHE A 78 -20.70 -4.43 21.09
N ASN A 79 -20.96 -4.79 19.82
CA ASN A 79 -22.12 -5.59 19.43
C ASN A 79 -22.12 -6.96 20.12
N ARG A 80 -20.97 -7.62 20.21
CA ARG A 80 -20.82 -8.90 20.93
C ARG A 80 -21.11 -8.75 22.41
N ILE A 81 -20.58 -7.72 23.07
CA ILE A 81 -20.84 -7.42 24.48
C ILE A 81 -22.34 -7.16 24.70
N ARG A 82 -22.97 -6.34 23.84
CA ARG A 82 -24.41 -6.06 23.90
C ARG A 82 -25.25 -7.32 23.73
N GLN A 83 -24.94 -8.16 22.75
CA GLN A 83 -25.64 -9.43 22.55
C GLN A 83 -25.51 -10.36 23.76
N ASN A 84 -24.31 -10.45 24.37
CA ASN A 84 -24.11 -11.26 25.57
C ASN A 84 -24.97 -10.76 26.74
N ARG A 85 -25.02 -9.44 26.98
CA ARG A 85 -25.91 -8.85 28.00
C ARG A 85 -27.38 -9.22 27.80
N ILE A 86 -27.88 -9.15 26.56
CA ILE A 86 -29.27 -9.55 26.24
C ILE A 86 -29.49 -11.03 26.56
N ARG A 87 -28.57 -11.91 26.18
CA ARG A 87 -28.67 -13.35 26.48
C ARG A 87 -28.70 -13.61 27.99
N LEU A 88 -27.85 -12.95 28.76
CA LEU A 88 -27.85 -13.06 30.23
C LEU A 88 -29.17 -12.63 30.85
N VAL A 89 -29.76 -11.51 30.39
CA VAL A 89 -31.08 -11.04 30.87
C VAL A 89 -32.16 -12.10 30.57
N VAL A 90 -32.19 -12.66 29.36
CA VAL A 90 -33.15 -13.70 28.99
C VAL A 90 -32.95 -14.96 29.84
N MET A 91 -31.71 -15.39 30.06
CA MET A 91 -31.40 -16.53 30.95
C MET A 91 -31.90 -16.30 32.37
N PHE A 92 -31.70 -15.10 32.91
CA PHE A 92 -32.22 -14.74 34.22
C PHE A 92 -33.75 -14.77 34.26
N GLN A 93 -34.42 -14.24 33.23
CA GLN A 93 -35.88 -14.30 33.11
C GLN A 93 -36.41 -15.74 33.01
N ILE A 94 -35.67 -16.67 32.38
CA ILE A 94 -36.02 -18.09 32.36
C ILE A 94 -35.96 -18.69 33.77
N VAL A 95 -34.89 -18.40 34.51
CA VAL A 95 -34.74 -18.88 35.90
C VAL A 95 -35.89 -18.34 36.75
N LYS A 96 -36.21 -17.05 36.61
CA LYS A 96 -37.34 -16.44 37.33
C LYS A 96 -38.70 -17.04 36.96
N ALA A 97 -38.98 -17.23 35.67
CA ALA A 97 -40.24 -17.87 35.25
C ALA A 97 -40.38 -19.30 35.81
N ARG A 98 -39.27 -20.05 35.91
CA ARG A 98 -39.27 -21.38 36.54
C ARG A 98 -39.49 -21.33 38.04
N GLU A 99 -38.88 -20.37 38.73
CA GLU A 99 -39.08 -20.11 40.15
C GLU A 99 -40.54 -19.75 40.45
N ASP A 100 -41.16 -18.95 39.58
CA ASP A 100 -42.57 -18.52 39.67
C ASP A 100 -43.57 -19.61 39.23
N GLY A 101 -43.11 -20.77 38.75
CA GLY A 101 -43.96 -21.85 38.23
C GLY A 101 -44.56 -21.63 36.83
N ASP A 102 -44.17 -20.56 36.14
CA ASP A 102 -44.62 -20.20 34.80
C ASP A 102 -43.76 -20.92 33.73
N PHE A 103 -44.04 -22.19 33.53
CA PHE A 103 -43.31 -23.04 32.58
C PHE A 103 -43.54 -22.66 31.11
N ASP A 104 -44.72 -22.13 30.77
CA ASP A 104 -45.04 -21.68 29.41
C ASP A 104 -44.17 -20.49 29.00
N LYS A 105 -44.04 -19.50 29.89
CA LYS A 105 -43.13 -18.36 29.69
C LYS A 105 -41.67 -18.80 29.65
N ALA A 106 -41.27 -19.72 30.53
CA ALA A 106 -39.91 -20.27 30.50
C ALA A 106 -39.60 -20.96 29.16
N ALA A 107 -40.54 -21.76 28.64
CA ALA A 107 -40.40 -22.43 27.35
C ALA A 107 -40.31 -21.43 26.19
N LEU A 108 -41.15 -20.39 26.19
CA LEU A 108 -41.09 -19.31 25.18
C LEU A 108 -39.73 -18.61 25.17
N LEU A 109 -39.22 -18.22 26.34
CA LEU A 109 -37.91 -17.57 26.48
C LEU A 109 -36.74 -18.49 26.07
N CYS A 110 -36.82 -19.79 26.35
CA CYS A 110 -35.84 -20.77 25.87
C CYS A 110 -35.80 -20.83 24.32
N ARG A 111 -36.97 -20.87 23.66
CA ARG A 111 -37.05 -20.86 22.19
C ARG A 111 -36.49 -19.55 21.62
N PHE A 112 -36.80 -18.42 22.26
CA PHE A 112 -36.25 -17.12 21.89
C PHE A 112 -34.71 -17.10 22.00
N LEU A 113 -34.15 -17.58 23.11
CA LEU A 113 -32.70 -17.66 23.33
C LEU A 113 -31.99 -18.51 22.26
N ASN A 114 -32.58 -19.65 21.88
CA ASN A 114 -32.05 -20.52 20.82
C ASN A 114 -32.03 -19.78 19.46
N SER A 115 -33.12 -19.09 19.10
CA SER A 115 -33.17 -18.30 17.86
C SER A 115 -32.14 -17.16 17.81
N MET A 116 -31.76 -16.59 18.96
CA MET A 116 -30.69 -15.59 19.04
C MET A 116 -29.30 -16.21 18.83
N SER A 117 -29.08 -17.45 19.24
CA SER A 117 -27.81 -18.16 19.06
C SER A 117 -27.60 -18.61 17.61
N ASP A 118 -28.65 -19.10 16.96
CA ASP A 118 -28.60 -19.56 15.56
C ASP A 118 -28.27 -18.43 14.58
N ARG A 119 -28.84 -17.24 14.81
CA ARG A 119 -28.54 -16.05 14.00
C ARG A 119 -27.08 -15.62 14.09
N THR A 120 -26.47 -15.70 15.27
CA THR A 120 -25.06 -15.31 15.45
C THR A 120 -24.10 -16.29 14.77
N ASN A 121 -24.42 -17.59 14.76
CA ASN A 121 -23.58 -18.61 14.10
C ASN A 121 -23.57 -18.49 12.57
N HIS A 122 -24.58 -17.86 11.97
CA HIS A 122 -24.68 -17.69 10.52
C HIS A 122 -23.87 -16.50 9.98
N LEU A 123 -23.56 -15.51 10.83
CA LEU A 123 -22.81 -14.28 10.49
C LEU A 123 -21.28 -14.43 10.59
N PHE A 124 -20.80 -15.36 11.43
CA PHE A 124 -19.37 -15.67 11.60
C PHE A 124 -19.06 -17.04 10.98
N GLY A 125 -19.16 -17.11 9.65
CA GLY A 125 -18.87 -18.26 8.78
C GLY A 125 -18.53 -19.61 9.43
N SER A 126 -19.46 -20.58 9.31
CA SER A 126 -19.04 -21.96 9.14
C SER A 126 -18.30 -22.07 7.81
N GLY A 127 -16.97 -22.03 7.86
CA GLY A 127 -16.13 -22.34 6.72
C GLY A 127 -16.45 -23.75 6.24
N LYS A 128 -17.34 -23.87 5.25
CA LYS A 128 -17.59 -25.12 4.55
C LYS A 128 -16.26 -25.53 3.91
N LYS A 129 -15.53 -26.44 4.55
CA LYS A 129 -14.42 -27.16 3.94
C LYS A 129 -15.00 -27.85 2.70
N LYS A 130 -14.75 -27.29 1.51
CA LYS A 130 -14.96 -28.02 0.26
C LYS A 130 -14.07 -29.27 0.34
N LYS A 131 -14.69 -30.45 0.50
CA LYS A 131 -14.05 -31.71 0.13
C LYS A 131 -13.79 -31.62 -1.37
N VAL A 132 -12.53 -31.53 -1.75
CA VAL A 132 -12.10 -31.80 -3.11
C VAL A 132 -12.16 -33.31 -3.24
N SER A 133 -13.11 -33.79 -4.05
CA SER A 133 -13.11 -35.15 -4.58
C SER A 133 -12.14 -35.24 -5.75
#